data_AF-A0A849TTR0-F1
#
_entry.id   AF-A0A849TTR0-F1
#
_cell.length_a   1.000
_cell.length_b   1.000
_cell.length_c   1.000
_cell.angle_alpha   90.00
_cell.angle_beta   90.00
_cell.angle_gamma   90.00
#
_symmetry.space_group_name_H-M   'P 1'
#
loop_
_entity.id
_entity.type
_entity.pdbx_description
1 polymer ?
#
loop_
_entity_poly.entity_id
_entity_poly.type
_entity_poly.pdbx_seq_one_letter_code
_entity_poly.pdbx_strand_id
1 'polypeptide(L)'
;MNLTLIPHQPKIARILASVLLFLTGLVACSGSEDTSTPAAATGTPAAAEALGERLFLDTRFAQTFKVFVDNGGTVNDPKVSDAVTDPLETLGAPIDPGPFKGMSINCRACHLVDDVLTSSGGGMRTYADFARRSPIPARADGKTHAPRNSPPLVNSTMERPGGVLFHFDAEFNSMEDLIAATFTGRNFGWLPGERARAIQHIARVVRGDDGSFDLTDTGLSYRIVFTGTDPSIPDEPSLPAKFRAFVGSDSDQEIFDAVVRMVAAYVNGLLFSQTEES
;
A
#
# COMPACT_ATOMS: atom_id res chain seq x y z
N MET A 1 55.12 -6.77 -18.55
CA MET A 1 56.42 -6.15 -18.85
C MET A 1 56.55 -6.01 -20.35
N ASN A 2 56.89 -4.80 -20.81
CA ASN A 2 56.92 -4.33 -22.20
C ASN A 2 57.75 -5.20 -23.16
N LEU A 3 57.31 -5.29 -24.42
CA LEU A 3 58.14 -4.98 -25.59
C LEU A 3 57.29 -4.83 -26.87
N THR A 4 57.27 -3.59 -27.34
CA THR A 4 56.98 -3.09 -28.69
C THR A 4 57.87 -3.71 -29.78
N LEU A 5 57.37 -3.91 -31.01
CA LEU A 5 57.89 -3.36 -32.30
C LEU A 5 57.41 -4.11 -33.57
N ILE A 6 56.60 -3.37 -34.36
CA ILE A 6 56.48 -3.18 -35.85
C ILE A 6 57.77 -3.61 -36.62
N PRO A 7 57.80 -4.09 -37.92
CA PRO A 7 57.11 -3.46 -39.07
C PRO A 7 56.80 -4.24 -40.39
N HIS A 8 56.04 -3.52 -41.25
CA HIS A 8 56.15 -3.38 -42.73
C HIS A 8 55.65 -4.45 -43.74
N GLN A 9 54.51 -4.11 -44.40
CA GLN A 9 54.27 -3.86 -45.86
C GLN A 9 54.66 -4.94 -46.90
N PRO A 10 54.23 -4.85 -48.19
CA PRO A 10 53.03 -4.29 -48.82
C PRO A 10 52.35 -5.34 -49.76
N LYS A 11 51.25 -5.01 -50.45
CA LYS A 11 51.14 -5.07 -51.94
C LYS A 11 49.70 -5.09 -52.50
N ILE A 12 49.53 -4.27 -53.56
CA ILE A 12 48.69 -4.46 -54.77
C ILE A 12 47.18 -4.22 -54.56
N ALA A 13 46.61 -3.04 -54.86
CA ALA A 13 46.42 -2.31 -56.13
C ALA A 13 45.09 -2.63 -56.85
N ARG A 14 44.52 -1.53 -57.44
CA ARG A 14 43.50 -1.44 -58.51
C ARG A 14 42.03 -1.42 -58.01
N ILE A 15 41.11 -0.55 -58.46
CA ILE A 15 41.03 0.30 -59.67
C ILE A 15 39.79 1.25 -59.58
N LEU A 16 39.83 2.40 -60.29
CA LEU A 16 38.75 3.31 -60.79
C LEU A 16 37.90 4.14 -59.77
N ALA A 17 38.01 5.48 -59.77
CA ALA A 17 37.26 6.50 -60.56
C ALA A 17 35.81 6.71 -60.08
N SER A 18 35.20 7.89 -59.97
CA SER A 18 35.56 9.29 -60.13
C SER A 18 34.41 10.10 -59.53
N VAL A 19 34.75 11.18 -58.81
CA VAL A 19 34.10 12.51 -58.78
C VAL A 19 32.56 12.58 -58.67
N LEU A 20 32.05 13.11 -57.54
CA LEU A 20 31.34 14.40 -57.57
C LEU A 20 31.30 15.10 -56.21
N LEU A 21 31.78 16.34 -56.23
CA LEU A 21 31.72 17.37 -55.21
C LEU A 21 30.25 17.78 -54.91
N PHE A 22 29.93 17.99 -53.63
CA PHE A 22 29.11 19.15 -53.25
C PHE A 22 29.66 19.75 -51.96
N LEU A 23 30.27 20.93 -52.10
CA LEU A 23 30.54 21.89 -51.04
C LEU A 23 29.27 22.70 -50.79
N THR A 24 28.99 22.97 -49.51
CA THR A 24 28.55 24.23 -48.85
C THR A 24 28.04 23.80 -47.47
N GLY A 25 28.38 24.36 -46.31
CA GLY A 25 29.04 25.59 -45.91
C GLY A 25 28.60 25.84 -44.46
N LEU A 26 29.54 26.16 -43.57
CA LEU A 26 29.41 26.25 -42.11
C LEU A 26 28.30 27.20 -41.61
N VAL A 27 27.58 26.80 -40.56
CA VAL A 27 27.13 27.69 -39.48
C VAL A 27 27.29 26.97 -38.14
N ALA A 28 28.16 27.51 -37.30
CA ALA A 28 28.25 27.17 -35.89
C ALA A 28 27.13 27.89 -35.13
N CYS A 29 26.30 27.14 -34.41
CA CYS A 29 25.59 27.64 -33.25
C CYS A 29 25.81 26.63 -32.12
N SER A 30 26.56 27.08 -31.13
CA SER A 30 26.58 26.58 -29.77
C SER A 30 25.15 26.48 -29.24
N GLY A 31 24.59 25.27 -29.26
CA GLY A 31 23.38 24.91 -28.54
C GLY A 31 23.79 24.01 -27.39
N SER A 32 23.75 24.54 -26.17
CA SER A 32 23.73 23.73 -24.97
C SER A 32 22.54 22.77 -25.08
N GLU A 33 22.80 21.50 -25.40
CA GLU A 33 21.83 20.45 -25.18
C GLU A 33 21.74 20.25 -23.68
N ASP A 34 20.83 21.02 -23.08
CA ASP A 34 20.23 20.74 -21.79
C ASP A 34 19.51 19.40 -21.95
N THR A 35 20.29 18.32 -21.87
CA THR A 35 19.78 16.97 -21.70
C THR A 35 19.33 16.90 -20.25
N SER A 36 18.25 17.63 -19.94
CA SER A 36 17.43 17.31 -18.79
C SER A 36 16.84 15.94 -19.09
N THR A 37 17.57 14.92 -18.66
CA THR A 37 17.01 13.60 -18.41
C THR A 37 15.69 13.84 -17.69
N PRO A 38 14.54 13.34 -18.19
CA PRO A 38 13.30 13.42 -17.44
C PRO A 38 13.58 12.86 -16.05
N ALA A 39 13.31 13.64 -15.01
CA ALA A 39 13.48 13.22 -13.62
C ALA A 39 12.88 11.82 -13.48
N ALA A 40 13.72 10.87 -13.06
CA ALA A 40 13.43 9.45 -13.12
C ALA A 40 12.05 9.17 -12.49
N ALA A 41 11.17 8.57 -13.28
CA ALA A 41 9.87 8.06 -12.87
C ALA A 41 9.98 6.83 -11.95
N THR A 42 11.07 6.71 -11.18
CA THR A 42 11.39 5.52 -10.39
C THR A 42 11.11 5.79 -8.92
N GLY A 43 9.82 5.80 -8.56
CA GLY A 43 9.47 5.58 -7.18
C GLY A 43 9.89 4.17 -6.73
N THR A 44 10.02 3.92 -5.41
CA THR A 44 10.43 2.59 -4.93
C THR A 44 9.25 1.78 -4.37
N PRO A 45 9.34 0.44 -4.38
CA PRO A 45 8.37 -0.42 -3.71
C PRO A 45 8.20 -0.08 -2.23
N ALA A 46 9.29 0.24 -1.52
CA ALA A 46 9.29 0.56 -0.10
C ALA A 46 8.40 1.76 0.25
N ALA A 47 8.31 2.77 -0.63
CA ALA A 47 7.42 3.91 -0.42
C ALA A 47 5.94 3.50 -0.44
N ALA A 48 5.59 2.62 -1.37
CA ALA A 48 4.23 2.10 -1.48
C ALA A 48 3.90 1.17 -0.31
N GLU A 49 4.85 0.36 0.13
CA GLU A 49 4.69 -0.52 1.29
C GLU A 49 4.51 0.29 2.59
N ALA A 50 5.31 1.33 2.83
CA ALA A 50 5.19 2.18 4.02
C ALA A 50 3.84 2.94 4.06
N LEU A 51 3.41 3.53 2.94
CA LEU A 51 2.10 4.16 2.89
C LEU A 51 0.96 3.14 2.98
N GLY A 52 1.16 1.94 2.43
CA GLY A 52 0.24 0.82 2.55
C GLY A 52 0.07 0.35 4.00
N GLU A 53 1.16 0.30 4.77
CA GLU A 53 1.15 0.02 6.20
C GLU A 53 0.35 1.07 6.98
N ARG A 54 0.59 2.36 6.69
CA ARG A 54 -0.18 3.45 7.29
C ARG A 54 -1.68 3.29 7.05
N LEU A 55 -2.08 2.96 5.82
CA LEU A 55 -3.48 2.71 5.46
C LEU A 55 -4.02 1.42 6.10
N PHE A 56 -3.20 0.39 6.29
CA PHE A 56 -3.54 -0.87 6.95
C PHE A 56 -3.84 -0.65 8.45
N LEU A 57 -3.15 0.31 9.07
CA LEU A 57 -3.32 0.75 10.45
C LEU A 57 -4.44 1.77 10.66
N ASP A 58 -4.95 2.40 9.60
CA ASP A 58 -5.93 3.48 9.72
C ASP A 58 -7.29 2.97 10.23
N THR A 59 -7.71 3.46 11.38
CA THR A 59 -8.96 3.07 12.04
C THR A 59 -10.17 3.77 11.42
N ARG A 60 -9.97 4.80 10.60
CA ARG A 60 -11.06 5.69 10.16
C ARG A 60 -11.90 5.13 9.02
N PHE A 61 -11.52 4.01 8.41
CA PHE A 61 -12.21 3.46 7.23
C PHE A 61 -13.45 2.61 7.56
N ALA A 62 -13.59 2.14 8.80
CA ALA A 62 -14.72 1.30 9.19
C ALA A 62 -16.05 2.07 9.27
N GLN A 63 -17.14 1.33 9.18
CA GLN A 63 -18.47 1.92 9.22
C GLN A 63 -18.79 2.61 10.54
N THR A 64 -18.26 2.11 11.67
CA THR A 64 -18.40 2.78 12.97
C THR A 64 -17.83 4.20 12.95
N PHE A 65 -16.67 4.40 12.30
CA PHE A 65 -16.09 5.73 12.13
C PHE A 65 -16.98 6.64 11.26
N LYS A 66 -17.58 6.10 10.19
CA LYS A 66 -18.56 6.86 9.39
C LYS A 66 -19.70 7.38 10.27
N VAL A 67 -20.26 6.52 11.12
CA VAL A 67 -21.36 6.92 12.01
C VAL A 67 -20.93 8.03 12.96
N PHE A 68 -19.72 7.94 13.53
CA PHE A 68 -19.15 9.00 14.36
C PHE A 68 -19.09 10.35 13.61
N VAL A 69 -18.52 10.35 12.41
CA VAL A 69 -18.39 11.58 11.60
C VAL A 69 -19.76 12.14 11.20
N ASP A 70 -20.71 11.28 10.83
CA ASP A 70 -22.07 11.71 10.47
C ASP A 70 -22.84 12.30 11.66
N ASN A 71 -22.47 11.92 12.89
CA ASN A 71 -23.03 12.45 14.12
C ASN A 71 -22.31 13.73 14.63
N GLY A 72 -21.47 14.35 13.79
CA GLY A 72 -20.77 15.60 14.09
C GLY A 72 -19.34 15.42 14.57
N GLY A 73 -18.81 14.19 14.56
CA GLY A 73 -17.38 13.93 14.74
C GLY A 73 -16.53 14.50 13.60
N THR A 74 -15.21 14.59 13.83
CA THR A 74 -14.27 15.10 12.81
C THR A 74 -13.47 13.95 12.20
N VAL A 75 -13.08 14.09 10.93
CA VAL A 75 -12.29 13.05 10.21
C VAL A 75 -10.90 12.86 10.84
N ASN A 76 -10.39 13.85 11.57
CA ASN A 76 -9.05 13.83 12.17
C ASN A 76 -9.06 13.53 13.68
N ASP A 77 -10.23 13.20 14.26
CA ASP A 77 -10.32 12.65 15.61
C ASP A 77 -10.58 11.13 15.54
N PRO A 78 -9.56 10.29 15.78
CA PRO A 78 -9.70 8.83 15.67
C PRO A 78 -10.49 8.21 16.84
N LYS A 79 -10.86 9.00 17.86
CA LYS A 79 -11.48 8.52 19.11
C LYS A 79 -12.93 8.11 18.91
N VAL A 80 -13.10 6.90 18.40
CA VAL A 80 -14.38 6.26 18.15
C VAL A 80 -14.45 5.01 19.02
N SER A 81 -15.33 5.00 20.02
CA SER A 81 -15.49 3.84 20.92
C SER A 81 -16.25 2.71 20.22
N ASP A 82 -15.59 1.96 19.34
CA ASP A 82 -16.15 0.73 18.78
C ASP A 82 -15.98 -0.41 19.77
N ALA A 83 -17.08 -0.93 20.31
CA ALA A 83 -17.05 -1.96 21.35
C ALA A 83 -16.33 -3.25 20.90
N VAL A 84 -16.19 -3.50 19.60
CA VAL A 84 -15.45 -4.65 19.07
C VAL A 84 -13.93 -4.57 19.35
N THR A 85 -13.39 -3.37 19.62
CA THR A 85 -11.97 -3.16 19.88
C THR A 85 -11.63 -3.09 21.37
N ASP A 86 -12.63 -3.16 22.26
CA ASP A 86 -12.46 -2.93 23.71
C ASP A 86 -11.56 -3.99 24.36
N PRO A 87 -11.91 -5.30 24.36
CA PRO A 87 -10.95 -6.38 24.57
C PRO A 87 -10.59 -7.06 23.24
N LEU A 88 -9.36 -7.55 23.15
CA LEU A 88 -8.99 -8.49 22.10
C LEU A 88 -9.44 -9.90 22.50
N GLU A 89 -10.34 -10.49 21.70
CA GLU A 89 -10.79 -11.87 21.89
C GLU A 89 -9.64 -12.87 21.64
N THR A 90 -9.52 -13.85 22.54
CA THR A 90 -8.59 -14.97 22.41
C THR A 90 -9.31 -16.30 22.69
N LEU A 91 -8.64 -17.43 22.45
CA LEU A 91 -9.16 -18.74 22.88
C LEU A 91 -9.20 -18.91 24.42
N GLY A 92 -8.43 -18.11 25.14
CA GLY A 92 -8.34 -18.11 26.60
C GLY A 92 -9.02 -16.89 27.22
N ALA A 93 -8.37 -16.29 28.22
CA ALA A 93 -8.81 -15.01 28.74
C ALA A 93 -8.63 -13.92 27.66
N PRO A 94 -9.60 -13.00 27.48
CA PRO A 94 -9.42 -11.85 26.59
C PRO A 94 -8.25 -10.98 27.06
N ILE A 95 -7.59 -10.31 26.12
CA ILE A 95 -6.60 -9.28 26.44
C ILE A 95 -7.35 -7.94 26.55
N ASP A 96 -7.40 -7.36 27.76
CA ASP A 96 -8.06 -6.08 28.06
C ASP A 96 -7.07 -5.14 28.76
N PRO A 97 -6.84 -3.93 28.23
CA PRO A 97 -7.42 -3.38 27.01
C PRO A 97 -6.90 -4.06 25.74
N GLY A 98 -7.77 -4.14 24.73
CA GLY A 98 -7.38 -4.43 23.36
C GLY A 98 -6.49 -3.33 22.79
N PRO A 99 -5.65 -3.63 21.79
CA PRO A 99 -4.64 -2.70 21.27
C PRO A 99 -5.25 -1.46 20.59
N PHE A 100 -6.49 -1.55 20.13
CA PHE A 100 -7.21 -0.47 19.44
C PHE A 100 -8.38 0.08 20.25
N LYS A 101 -8.40 -0.15 21.56
CA LYS A 101 -9.48 0.33 22.45
C LYS A 101 -9.69 1.83 22.32
N GLY A 102 -10.96 2.23 22.22
CA GLY A 102 -11.35 3.63 22.02
C GLY A 102 -11.18 4.14 20.58
N MET A 103 -10.83 3.26 19.64
CA MET A 103 -10.83 3.51 18.20
C MET A 103 -11.75 2.52 17.48
N SER A 104 -12.00 2.78 16.19
CA SER A 104 -12.74 1.86 15.33
C SER A 104 -11.83 0.79 14.73
N ILE A 105 -12.42 -0.28 14.19
CA ILE A 105 -11.65 -1.42 13.67
C ILE A 105 -10.79 -1.03 12.45
N ASN A 106 -9.59 -1.59 12.37
CA ASN A 106 -8.68 -1.53 11.21
C ASN A 106 -8.25 -2.95 10.79
N CYS A 107 -7.32 -3.07 9.85
CA CYS A 107 -6.84 -4.39 9.42
C CYS A 107 -6.08 -5.13 10.54
N ARG A 108 -5.29 -4.40 11.35
CA ARG A 108 -4.49 -4.96 12.46
C ARG A 108 -5.34 -5.51 13.60
N ALA A 109 -6.59 -5.10 13.75
CA ALA A 109 -7.50 -5.67 14.74
C ALA A 109 -7.77 -7.18 14.51
N CYS A 110 -7.62 -7.66 13.26
CA CYS A 110 -7.72 -9.08 12.91
C CYS A 110 -6.39 -9.69 12.42
N HIS A 111 -5.45 -8.85 12.00
CA HIS A 111 -4.14 -9.27 11.49
C HIS A 111 -3.01 -8.75 12.39
N LEU A 112 -2.96 -9.29 13.61
CA LEU A 112 -2.04 -8.85 14.67
C LEU A 112 -0.58 -9.18 14.35
N VAL A 113 0.33 -8.37 14.87
CA VAL A 113 1.79 -8.64 14.84
C VAL A 113 2.37 -8.53 16.23
N ASP A 114 2.75 -7.33 16.65
CA ASP A 114 3.37 -6.99 17.93
C ASP A 114 2.42 -6.23 18.86
N ASP A 115 1.17 -6.00 18.42
CA ASP A 115 0.17 -5.15 19.09
C ASP A 115 -0.09 -5.56 20.55
N VAL A 116 0.11 -6.83 20.87
CA VAL A 116 -0.09 -7.41 22.21
C VAL A 116 1.13 -8.20 22.68
N LEU A 117 2.33 -7.87 22.19
CA LEU A 117 3.58 -8.58 22.50
C LEU A 117 3.86 -8.65 24.02
N THR A 118 3.54 -7.59 24.75
CA THR A 118 3.83 -7.47 26.19
C THR A 118 2.66 -7.88 27.08
N SER A 119 1.49 -8.15 26.49
CA SER A 119 0.29 -8.57 27.23
C SER A 119 0.40 -10.03 27.67
N SER A 120 -0.13 -10.34 28.86
CA SER A 120 -0.22 -11.73 29.34
C SER A 120 -1.07 -12.56 28.39
N GLY A 121 -0.54 -13.70 27.93
CA GLY A 121 -1.20 -14.55 26.93
C GLY A 121 -1.15 -14.00 25.49
N GLY A 122 -0.50 -12.85 25.28
CA GLY A 122 -0.20 -12.31 23.97
C GLY A 122 1.11 -12.88 23.39
N GLY A 123 1.65 -12.18 22.40
CA GLY A 123 2.87 -12.56 21.71
C GLY A 123 2.89 -12.12 20.24
N MET A 124 4.02 -12.34 19.57
CA MET A 124 4.16 -12.05 18.15
C MET A 124 3.25 -12.95 17.31
N ARG A 125 2.65 -12.37 16.26
CA ARG A 125 1.82 -13.08 15.29
C ARG A 125 2.27 -12.75 13.87
N THR A 126 2.06 -13.70 12.95
CA THR A 126 2.35 -13.52 11.52
C THR A 126 1.12 -12.94 10.82
N TYR A 127 0.57 -11.85 11.35
CA TYR A 127 -0.68 -11.24 10.87
C TYR A 127 -1.89 -12.18 10.97
N ALA A 128 -2.05 -12.89 12.10
CA ALA A 128 -3.21 -13.74 12.37
C ALA A 128 -3.80 -13.41 13.75
N ASP A 129 -5.13 -13.46 13.89
CA ASP A 129 -5.81 -13.24 15.16
C ASP A 129 -5.66 -14.42 16.14
N PHE A 130 -6.14 -14.21 17.38
CA PHE A 130 -6.24 -15.23 18.42
C PHE A 130 -7.64 -15.85 18.51
N ALA A 131 -8.65 -15.25 17.89
CA ALA A 131 -10.03 -15.64 18.03
C ALA A 131 -10.34 -16.90 17.20
N ARG A 132 -11.35 -17.67 17.63
CA ARG A 132 -11.86 -18.80 16.81
C ARG A 132 -12.52 -18.31 15.52
N ARG A 133 -13.13 -17.13 15.58
CA ARG A 133 -13.69 -16.38 14.46
C ARG A 133 -13.44 -14.91 14.74
N SER A 134 -13.06 -14.14 13.73
CA SER A 134 -12.71 -12.73 13.95
C SER A 134 -13.95 -11.94 14.39
N PRO A 135 -13.90 -11.17 15.49
CA PRO A 135 -14.97 -10.25 15.85
C PRO A 135 -15.19 -9.21 14.75
N ILE A 136 -16.44 -8.74 14.59
CA ILE A 136 -16.81 -7.73 13.59
C ILE A 136 -17.67 -6.63 14.23
N PRO A 137 -17.63 -5.38 13.71
CA PRO A 137 -18.43 -4.29 14.27
C PRO A 137 -19.92 -4.62 14.36
N ALA A 138 -20.59 -4.15 15.40
CA ALA A 138 -22.02 -4.39 15.58
C ALA A 138 -22.84 -3.66 14.51
N ARG A 139 -23.79 -4.36 13.89
CA ARG A 139 -24.77 -3.80 12.94
C ARG A 139 -26.15 -4.38 13.22
N ALA A 140 -27.16 -3.87 12.50
CA ALA A 140 -28.56 -4.29 12.62
C ALA A 140 -28.82 -5.75 12.22
N ASP A 141 -27.84 -6.44 11.62
CA ASP A 141 -27.91 -7.87 11.27
C ASP A 141 -27.70 -8.81 12.48
N GLY A 142 -27.35 -8.26 13.65
CA GLY A 142 -27.11 -9.01 14.88
C GLY A 142 -25.89 -9.93 14.83
N LYS A 143 -25.03 -9.81 13.81
CA LYS A 143 -23.81 -10.60 13.69
C LYS A 143 -22.69 -9.95 14.50
N THR A 144 -21.92 -10.78 15.19
CA THR A 144 -20.81 -10.35 16.05
C THR A 144 -19.46 -10.90 15.61
N HIS A 145 -19.44 -11.90 14.73
CA HIS A 145 -18.22 -12.53 14.24
C HIS A 145 -18.30 -12.85 12.75
N ALA A 146 -17.14 -12.86 12.08
CA ALA A 146 -16.96 -13.44 10.77
C ALA A 146 -17.22 -14.97 10.79
N PRO A 147 -17.45 -15.62 9.63
CA PRO A 147 -17.64 -17.08 9.60
C PRO A 147 -16.40 -17.89 10.00
N ARG A 148 -15.20 -17.31 9.84
CA ARG A 148 -13.89 -17.94 10.09
C ARG A 148 -12.97 -16.97 10.82
N ASN A 149 -11.83 -17.46 11.29
CA ASN A 149 -10.75 -16.62 11.81
C ASN A 149 -9.94 -15.99 10.66
N SER A 150 -9.05 -15.06 10.99
CA SER A 150 -8.18 -14.42 10.01
C SER A 150 -6.91 -15.24 9.79
N PRO A 151 -6.63 -15.70 8.56
CA PRO A 151 -5.42 -16.46 8.27
C PRO A 151 -4.17 -15.56 8.37
N PRO A 152 -2.98 -16.13 8.58
CA PRO A 152 -1.73 -15.37 8.57
C PRO A 152 -1.49 -14.72 7.20
N LEU A 153 -1.01 -13.47 7.19
CA LEU A 153 -0.67 -12.77 5.93
C LEU A 153 0.79 -12.96 5.50
N VAL A 154 1.71 -13.24 6.41
CA VAL A 154 3.12 -13.46 6.02
C VAL A 154 3.20 -14.67 5.09
N ASN A 155 3.85 -14.50 3.94
CA ASN A 155 3.96 -15.47 2.84
C ASN A 155 2.63 -15.86 2.17
N SER A 156 1.51 -15.18 2.46
CA SER A 156 0.20 -15.49 1.86
C SER A 156 0.14 -15.19 0.36
N THR A 157 0.97 -14.26 -0.11
CA THR A 157 1.02 -13.73 -1.48
C THR A 157 2.08 -14.41 -2.36
N MET A 158 2.84 -15.36 -1.80
CA MET A 158 3.87 -16.09 -2.56
C MET A 158 3.24 -16.80 -3.76
N GLU A 159 3.82 -16.60 -4.93
CA GLU A 159 3.40 -17.30 -6.14
C GLU A 159 3.56 -18.82 -6.00
N ARG A 160 2.56 -19.56 -6.48
CA ARG A 160 2.54 -21.02 -6.51
C ARG A 160 2.02 -21.47 -7.88
N PRO A 161 2.32 -22.72 -8.30
CA PRO A 161 1.68 -23.29 -9.48
C PRO A 161 0.15 -23.20 -9.37
N GLY A 162 -0.49 -22.52 -10.32
CA GLY A 162 -1.94 -22.24 -10.30
C GLY A 162 -2.32 -20.81 -9.92
N GLY A 163 -1.35 -19.96 -9.58
CA GLY A 163 -1.58 -18.57 -9.19
C GLY A 163 -1.87 -18.41 -7.69
N VAL A 164 -2.15 -17.17 -7.29
CA VAL A 164 -2.54 -16.86 -5.90
C VAL A 164 -4.04 -17.08 -5.71
N LEU A 165 -4.41 -17.69 -4.60
CA LEU A 165 -5.79 -17.92 -4.19
C LEU A 165 -5.92 -17.48 -2.74
N PHE A 166 -6.85 -16.57 -2.47
CA PHE A 166 -7.08 -16.00 -1.15
C PHE A 166 -8.46 -16.38 -0.60
N HIS A 167 -8.61 -16.24 0.71
CA HIS A 167 -9.63 -16.91 1.53
C HIS A 167 -9.50 -18.44 1.55
N PHE A 168 -10.09 -19.06 2.58
CA PHE A 168 -10.09 -20.50 2.76
C PHE A 168 -10.83 -21.27 1.65
N ASP A 169 -11.70 -20.59 0.91
CA ASP A 169 -12.51 -21.12 -0.18
C ASP A 169 -12.10 -20.58 -1.57
N ALA A 170 -10.93 -19.92 -1.66
CA ALA A 170 -10.40 -19.38 -2.91
C ALA A 170 -11.34 -18.39 -3.61
N GLU A 171 -12.11 -17.62 -2.83
CA GLU A 171 -13.05 -16.60 -3.34
C GLU A 171 -12.34 -15.53 -4.20
N PHE A 172 -11.10 -15.19 -3.86
CA PHE A 172 -10.32 -14.15 -4.54
C PHE A 172 -9.06 -14.71 -5.17
N ASN A 173 -8.71 -14.18 -6.34
CA ASN A 173 -7.49 -14.51 -7.08
C ASN A 173 -6.53 -13.30 -7.23
N SER A 174 -6.83 -12.19 -6.56
CA SER A 174 -5.96 -11.02 -6.44
C SER A 174 -6.06 -10.43 -5.03
N MET A 175 -4.98 -9.79 -4.58
CA MET A 175 -4.94 -9.17 -3.25
C MET A 175 -5.79 -7.89 -3.24
N GLU A 176 -5.81 -7.16 -4.35
CA GLU A 176 -6.65 -5.98 -4.56
C GLU A 176 -8.14 -6.32 -4.42
N ASP A 177 -8.63 -7.41 -5.01
CA ASP A 177 -10.03 -7.81 -4.88
C ASP A 177 -10.39 -8.19 -3.44
N LEU A 178 -9.50 -8.93 -2.75
CA LEU A 178 -9.68 -9.28 -1.34
C LEU A 178 -9.75 -8.03 -0.46
N ILE A 179 -8.82 -7.10 -0.64
CA ILE A 179 -8.77 -5.85 0.14
C ILE A 179 -10.00 -5.00 -0.16
N ALA A 180 -10.38 -4.86 -1.43
CA ALA A 180 -11.56 -4.11 -1.82
C ALA A 180 -12.85 -4.71 -1.23
N ALA A 181 -12.96 -6.04 -1.22
CA ALA A 181 -14.08 -6.74 -0.59
C ALA A 181 -14.08 -6.56 0.94
N THR A 182 -12.90 -6.58 1.57
CA THR A 182 -12.76 -6.39 3.02
C THR A 182 -13.16 -4.97 3.45
N PHE A 183 -12.61 -3.94 2.81
CA PHE A 183 -12.93 -2.53 3.10
C PHE A 183 -14.40 -2.18 2.92
N THR A 184 -15.07 -2.84 1.96
CA THR A 184 -16.47 -2.56 1.62
C THR A 184 -17.44 -3.61 2.17
N GLY A 185 -16.95 -4.53 2.98
CA GLY A 185 -17.66 -5.71 3.43
C GLY A 185 -17.89 -5.74 4.93
N ARG A 186 -18.37 -6.90 5.39
CA ARG A 186 -18.88 -7.06 6.75
C ARG A 186 -17.81 -6.98 7.84
N ASN A 187 -16.55 -7.29 7.51
CA ASN A 187 -15.42 -7.18 8.42
C ASN A 187 -15.19 -5.72 8.88
N PHE A 188 -15.43 -4.75 7.99
CA PHE A 188 -15.39 -3.31 8.30
C PHE A 188 -16.76 -2.74 8.71
N GLY A 189 -17.73 -3.63 8.95
CA GLY A 189 -19.06 -3.28 9.41
C GLY A 189 -20.04 -2.92 8.30
N TRP A 190 -19.71 -3.03 7.01
CA TRP A 190 -20.65 -2.70 5.93
C TRP A 190 -21.62 -3.85 5.63
N LEU A 191 -22.91 -3.54 5.46
CA LEU A 191 -23.93 -4.51 5.09
C LEU A 191 -24.02 -4.70 3.57
N PRO A 192 -24.60 -5.82 3.10
CA PRO A 192 -24.90 -5.99 1.67
C PRO A 192 -25.66 -4.78 1.10
N GLY A 193 -25.20 -4.27 -0.05
CA GLY A 193 -25.75 -3.07 -0.68
C GLY A 193 -25.13 -1.73 -0.20
N GLU A 194 -24.23 -1.74 0.79
CA GLU A 194 -23.59 -0.52 1.29
C GLU A 194 -22.22 -0.21 0.64
N ARG A 195 -21.77 -1.00 -0.34
CA ARG A 195 -20.44 -0.85 -0.98
C ARG A 195 -20.15 0.59 -1.43
N ALA A 196 -21.09 1.24 -2.11
CA ALA A 196 -20.90 2.62 -2.57
C ALA A 196 -20.72 3.61 -1.40
N ARG A 197 -21.39 3.38 -0.26
CA ARG A 197 -21.23 4.20 0.95
C ARG A 197 -19.87 3.99 1.59
N ALA A 198 -19.35 2.77 1.56
CA ALA A 198 -18.01 2.45 2.04
C ALA A 198 -16.94 3.19 1.22
N ILE A 199 -17.04 3.11 -0.12
CA ILE A 199 -16.13 3.78 -1.05
C ILE A 199 -16.16 5.30 -0.84
N GLN A 200 -17.35 5.90 -0.80
CA GLN A 200 -17.52 7.33 -0.51
C GLN A 200 -16.91 7.72 0.83
N HIS A 201 -17.08 6.89 1.87
CA HIS A 201 -16.53 7.16 3.20
C HIS A 201 -15.00 7.13 3.21
N ILE A 202 -14.39 6.11 2.61
CA ILE A 202 -12.93 6.02 2.48
C ILE A 202 -12.39 7.24 1.73
N ALA A 203 -13.03 7.62 0.62
CA ALA A 203 -12.65 8.82 -0.12
C ALA A 203 -12.80 10.10 0.72
N ARG A 204 -13.85 10.21 1.55
CA ARG A 204 -14.03 11.33 2.50
C ARG A 204 -12.90 11.40 3.51
N VAL A 205 -12.49 10.27 4.08
CA VAL A 205 -11.36 10.19 5.02
C VAL A 205 -10.08 10.64 4.32
N VAL A 206 -9.75 10.06 3.16
CA VAL A 206 -8.55 10.39 2.39
C VAL A 206 -8.49 11.86 2.00
N ARG A 207 -9.62 12.48 1.62
CA ARG A 207 -9.68 13.90 1.27
C ARG A 207 -9.59 14.85 2.47
N GLY A 208 -10.13 14.43 3.61
CA GLY A 208 -10.25 15.22 4.84
C GLY A 208 -9.11 15.03 5.82
N ASP A 209 -8.24 14.05 5.60
CA ASP A 209 -7.03 13.83 6.36
C ASP A 209 -6.12 15.07 6.29
N ASP A 210 -5.65 15.53 7.44
CA ASP A 210 -4.73 16.67 7.57
C ASP A 210 -3.32 16.25 8.04
N GLY A 211 -3.07 14.94 8.19
CA GLY A 211 -1.81 14.39 8.68
C GLY A 211 -1.66 14.40 10.20
N SER A 212 -2.62 14.94 10.97
CA SER A 212 -2.55 14.92 12.44
C SER A 212 -2.80 13.54 13.06
N PHE A 213 -3.45 12.64 12.31
CA PHE A 213 -3.56 11.23 12.65
C PHE A 213 -2.68 10.39 11.73
N ASP A 214 -1.49 10.08 12.23
CA ASP A 214 -0.53 9.23 11.56
C ASP A 214 0.16 8.34 12.58
N LEU A 215 -0.12 7.03 12.51
CA LEU A 215 0.50 6.04 13.38
C LEU A 215 1.92 5.65 12.93
N THR A 216 2.37 6.19 11.79
CA THR A 216 3.72 5.99 11.21
C THR A 216 4.60 7.25 11.30
N ASP A 217 4.11 8.32 11.95
CA ASP A 217 4.84 9.55 12.25
C ASP A 217 5.43 10.34 11.05
N THR A 218 4.84 10.25 9.85
CA THR A 218 5.21 11.13 8.72
C THR A 218 4.64 12.54 8.87
N GLY A 219 3.48 12.68 9.51
CA GLY A 219 2.80 13.97 9.73
C GLY A 219 2.22 14.62 8.47
N LEU A 220 2.26 13.93 7.32
CA LEU A 220 1.75 14.43 6.05
C LEU A 220 0.33 13.93 5.79
N SER A 221 -0.51 14.76 5.16
CA SER A 221 -1.85 14.35 4.76
C SER A 221 -1.84 13.33 3.62
N TYR A 222 -2.88 12.50 3.52
CA TYR A 222 -3.07 11.62 2.36
C TYR A 222 -3.07 12.38 1.04
N ARG A 223 -3.66 13.58 0.99
CA ARG A 223 -3.64 14.43 -0.20
C ARG A 223 -2.23 14.73 -0.68
N ILE A 224 -1.27 14.90 0.24
CA ILE A 224 0.14 15.16 -0.07
C ILE A 224 0.83 13.86 -0.48
N VAL A 225 0.78 12.81 0.35
CA VAL A 225 1.58 11.59 0.12
C VAL A 225 1.14 10.82 -1.13
N PHE A 226 -0.15 10.85 -1.50
CA PHE A 226 -0.62 10.21 -2.74
C PHE A 226 -0.17 10.93 -4.01
N THR A 227 0.30 12.18 -3.94
CA THR A 227 0.93 12.81 -5.12
C THR A 227 2.24 12.13 -5.49
N GLY A 228 2.97 11.60 -4.50
CA GLY A 228 4.28 11.00 -4.66
C GLY A 228 5.40 11.96 -5.07
N THR A 229 5.10 13.23 -5.29
CA THR A 229 6.02 14.23 -5.87
C THR A 229 5.98 15.57 -5.15
N ASP A 230 5.17 15.72 -4.11
CA ASP A 230 5.14 16.94 -3.32
C ASP A 230 6.50 17.15 -2.62
N PRO A 231 7.10 18.36 -2.70
CA PRO A 231 8.41 18.63 -2.10
C PRO A 231 8.48 18.47 -0.57
N SER A 232 7.33 18.37 0.12
CA SER A 232 7.28 18.08 1.55
C SER A 232 7.46 16.60 1.89
N ILE A 233 7.37 15.70 0.90
CA ILE A 233 7.64 14.27 1.08
C ILE A 233 9.16 14.10 1.25
N PRO A 234 9.63 13.39 2.31
CA PRO A 234 11.05 13.11 2.48
C PRO A 234 11.69 12.51 1.22
N ASP A 235 12.94 12.92 0.95
CA ASP A 235 13.63 12.70 -0.34
C ASP A 235 13.69 11.23 -0.81
N GLU A 236 13.52 10.26 0.09
CA GLU A 236 13.48 8.85 -0.28
C GLU A 236 12.41 8.06 0.49
N PRO A 237 11.61 7.21 -0.17
CA PRO A 237 11.43 7.07 -1.63
C PRO A 237 10.13 7.72 -2.16
N SER A 238 10.19 8.25 -3.39
CA SER A 238 8.99 8.73 -4.12
C SER A 238 8.03 7.57 -4.41
N LEU A 239 6.74 7.85 -4.45
CA LEU A 239 5.71 6.87 -4.78
C LEU A 239 5.69 6.60 -6.30
N PRO A 240 5.72 5.32 -6.76
CA PRO A 240 5.62 5.00 -8.19
C PRO A 240 4.32 5.50 -8.83
N ALA A 241 4.35 5.87 -10.12
CA ALA A 241 3.22 6.50 -10.82
C ALA A 241 1.91 5.70 -10.71
N LYS A 242 1.96 4.36 -10.74
CA LYS A 242 0.78 3.48 -10.63
C LYS A 242 0.05 3.57 -9.26
N PHE A 243 0.73 4.07 -8.24
CA PHE A 243 0.18 4.23 -6.90
C PHE A 243 -0.26 5.67 -6.61
N ARG A 244 0.10 6.63 -7.48
CA ARG A 244 -0.27 8.03 -7.29
C ARG A 244 -1.76 8.24 -7.54
N ALA A 245 -2.32 9.21 -6.83
CA ALA A 245 -3.69 9.68 -7.00
C ALA A 245 -3.78 11.19 -6.75
N PHE A 246 -4.61 11.88 -7.51
CA PHE A 246 -4.89 13.30 -7.31
C PHE A 246 -6.13 13.45 -6.43
N VAL A 247 -5.96 13.22 -5.13
CA VAL A 247 -7.02 13.19 -4.11
C VAL A 247 -8.01 14.37 -4.17
N GLY A 248 -7.54 15.55 -4.61
CA GLY A 248 -8.38 16.75 -4.73
C GLY A 248 -9.38 16.75 -5.90
N SER A 249 -9.13 15.96 -6.95
CA SER A 249 -9.92 15.95 -8.19
C SER A 249 -10.45 14.57 -8.57
N ASP A 250 -9.77 13.51 -8.13
CA ASP A 250 -10.15 12.13 -8.43
C ASP A 250 -11.52 11.79 -7.82
N SER A 251 -12.27 10.93 -8.51
CA SER A 251 -13.53 10.37 -8.05
C SER A 251 -13.36 9.52 -6.79
N ASP A 252 -14.46 9.24 -6.09
CA ASP A 252 -14.43 8.36 -4.91
C ASP A 252 -13.90 6.96 -5.24
N GLN A 253 -14.22 6.46 -6.44
CA GLN A 253 -13.74 5.16 -6.91
C GLN A 253 -12.23 5.17 -7.19
N GLU A 254 -11.72 6.19 -7.88
CA GLU A 254 -10.28 6.30 -8.18
C GLU A 254 -9.43 6.41 -6.91
N ILE A 255 -9.91 7.18 -5.91
CA ILE A 255 -9.26 7.27 -4.59
C ILE A 255 -9.29 5.92 -3.88
N PHE A 256 -10.45 5.25 -3.87
CA PHE A 256 -10.58 3.94 -3.25
C PHE A 256 -9.66 2.91 -3.91
N ASP A 257 -9.58 2.88 -5.25
CA ASP A 257 -8.70 1.96 -5.97
C ASP A 257 -7.22 2.25 -5.66
N ALA A 258 -6.84 3.52 -5.47
CA ALA A 258 -5.49 3.89 -5.05
C ALA A 258 -5.17 3.39 -3.63
N VAL A 259 -6.10 3.53 -2.69
CA VAL A 259 -5.98 2.98 -1.33
C VAL A 259 -5.82 1.45 -1.38
N VAL A 260 -6.68 0.76 -2.14
CA VAL A 260 -6.63 -0.70 -2.32
C VAL A 260 -5.28 -1.14 -2.86
N ARG A 261 -4.78 -0.50 -3.94
CA ARG A 261 -3.47 -0.83 -4.54
C ARG A 261 -2.33 -0.64 -3.53
N MET A 262 -2.39 0.40 -2.71
CA MET A 262 -1.35 0.69 -1.74
C MET A 262 -1.29 -0.37 -0.63
N VAL A 263 -2.46 -0.71 -0.07
CA VAL A 263 -2.53 -1.77 0.95
C VAL A 263 -2.14 -3.11 0.36
N ALA A 264 -2.48 -3.39 -0.91
CA ALA A 264 -2.04 -4.59 -1.61
C ALA A 264 -0.51 -4.64 -1.74
N ALA A 265 0.13 -3.51 -2.05
CA ALA A 265 1.60 -3.43 -2.11
C ALA A 265 2.24 -3.81 -0.77
N TYR A 266 1.73 -3.25 0.34
CA TYR A 266 2.17 -3.62 1.69
C TYR A 266 2.01 -5.11 1.98
N VAL A 267 0.81 -5.66 1.76
CA VAL A 267 0.54 -7.09 2.06
C VAL A 267 1.39 -8.01 1.16
N ASN A 268 1.62 -7.63 -0.09
CA ASN A 268 2.49 -8.38 -1.01
C ASN A 268 3.95 -8.42 -0.53
N GLY A 269 4.41 -7.38 0.18
CA GLY A 269 5.75 -7.31 0.78
C GLY A 269 5.91 -8.12 2.07
N LEU A 270 4.82 -8.66 2.65
CA LEU A 270 4.87 -9.43 3.90
C LEU A 270 5.45 -10.83 3.66
N LEU A 271 6.77 -10.91 3.53
CA LEU A 271 7.52 -12.15 3.32
C LEU A 271 8.47 -12.40 4.49
N PHE A 272 8.66 -13.67 4.85
CA PHE A 272 9.80 -14.01 5.70
C PHE A 272 11.10 -13.72 4.95
N SER A 273 12.11 -13.26 5.70
CA SER A 273 13.47 -13.17 5.16
C SER A 273 13.87 -14.53 4.58
N GLN A 274 14.33 -14.50 3.32
CA GLN A 274 14.88 -15.66 2.65
C GLN A 274 16.39 -15.48 2.65
N THR A 275 17.10 -16.40 3.28
CA THR A 275 18.54 -16.53 3.03
C THR A 275 18.68 -17.14 1.63
N GLU A 276 19.37 -16.47 0.72
CA GLU A 276 19.91 -17.16 -0.44
C GLU A 276 20.99 -18.12 0.05
N GLU A 277 20.61 -19.38 0.29
CA GLU A 277 21.54 -20.50 0.45
C GLU A 277 21.41 -21.42 -0.77
N SER A 278 22.41 -21.25 -1.65
CA SER A 278 22.97 -22.17 -2.67
C SER A 278 22.07 -22.78 -3.74
#